data_AF-A0A1I7JH33-F1
#
_entry.id   AF-A0A1I7JH33-F1
#
_cell.length_a   1.000
_cell.length_b   1.000
_cell.length_c   1.000
_cell.angle_alpha   90.00
_cell.angle_beta   90.00
_cell.angle_gamma   90.00
#
_symmetry.space_group_name_H-M   'P 1'
#
loop_
_entity.id
_entity.type
_entity.pdbx_description
1 polymer ?
#
loop_
_entity_poly.entity_id
_entity_poly.type
_entity_poly.pdbx_seq_one_letter_code
_entity_poly.pdbx_strand_id
1 'polypeptide(L)' 'MSIYRQEGLAAYREFAAALAEEQAVAHELSECAKIEVYHLLARDLFDRMVVAHTKTAEAFARVQCFQYDKN' A
#
# COMPACT_ATOMS: atom_id res chain seq x y z
N MET A 1 -23.09 20.47 1.02
CA MET A 1 -22.28 20.13 -0.17
C MET A 1 -21.17 19.18 0.27
N SER A 2 -21.23 17.90 -0.12
CA SER A 2 -20.13 16.95 0.12
C SER A 2 -18.96 17.37 -0.76
N ILE A 3 -17.93 17.93 -0.15
CA ILE A 3 -16.72 18.41 -0.83
C ILE A 3 -15.92 17.25 -1.44
N TYR A 4 -16.24 16.01 -1.05
CA TYR A 4 -15.65 14.79 -1.59
C TYR A 4 -16.65 14.10 -2.53
N ARG A 5 -16.27 13.95 -3.81
CA ARG A 5 -16.96 13.06 -4.74
C ARG A 5 -16.94 11.64 -4.14
N GLN A 6 -18.06 10.92 -4.18
CA GLN A 6 -18.17 9.57 -3.61
C GLN A 6 -17.11 8.62 -4.20
N GLU A 7 -16.78 8.79 -5.47
CA GLU A 7 -15.72 8.07 -6.19
C GLU A 7 -14.32 8.32 -5.58
N GLY A 8 -14.02 9.57 -5.19
CA GLY A 8 -12.77 9.91 -4.51
C GLY A 8 -12.67 9.33 -3.10
N LEU A 9 -13.79 9.25 -2.37
CA LEU A 9 -13.84 8.57 -1.07
C LEU A 9 -13.62 7.06 -1.21
N ALA A 10 -14.16 6.43 -2.25
CA ALA A 10 -13.93 5.03 -2.53
C ALA A 10 -12.46 4.76 -2.89
N ALA A 11 -11.88 5.56 -3.77
CA ALA A 11 -10.46 5.47 -4.14
C ALA A 11 -9.53 5.66 -2.93
N TYR A 12 -9.84 6.61 -2.03
CA TYR A 12 -9.07 6.81 -0.81
C TYR A 12 -9.17 5.61 0.15
N ARG A 13 -10.34 4.99 0.27
CA ARG A 13 -10.52 3.78 1.08
C ARG A 13 -9.74 2.60 0.51
N GLU A 14 -9.75 2.42 -0.82
CA GLU A 14 -8.95 1.40 -1.51
C GLU A 14 -7.45 1.60 -1.26
N PHE A 15 -6.97 2.85 -1.37
CA PHE A 15 -5.59 3.19 -1.06
C PHE A 15 -5.24 2.93 0.41
N ALA A 16 -6.09 3.34 1.35
CA ALA A 16 -5.86 3.12 2.77
C ALA A 16 -5.77 1.63 3.13
N ALA A 17 -6.59 0.79 2.51
CA ALA A 17 -6.53 -0.66 2.68
C ALA A 17 -5.22 -1.25 2.11
N ALA A 18 -4.83 -0.85 0.89
CA ALA A 18 -3.58 -1.29 0.28
C ALA A 18 -2.35 -0.88 1.10
N LEU A 19 -2.33 0.36 1.63
CA LEU A 19 -1.27 0.85 2.47
C LEU A 19 -1.16 0.08 3.80
N ALA A 20 -2.30 -0.29 4.40
CA ALA A 20 -2.30 -1.10 5.62
C ALA A 20 -1.70 -2.50 5.38
N GLU A 21 -2.01 -3.11 4.24
CA GLU A 21 -1.42 -4.40 3.84
C GLU A 21 0.10 -4.28 3.62
N GLU A 22 0.56 -3.23 2.92
CA GLU A 22 1.99 -2.97 2.73
C GLU A 22 2.72 -2.75 4.05
N GLN A 23 2.14 -2.00 4.99
CA GLN A 23 2.71 -1.79 6.32
C GLN A 23 2.78 -3.09 7.13
N ALA A 24 1.79 -3.98 7.02
CA ALA A 24 1.81 -5.26 7.69
C ALA A 24 2.96 -6.16 7.17
N VAL A 25 3.15 -6.22 5.84
CA VAL A 25 4.25 -6.99 5.22
C VAL A 25 5.62 -6.39 5.56
N ALA A 26 5.74 -5.06 5.55
CA ALA A 26 6.96 -4.37 5.97
C ALA A 26 7.30 -4.64 7.44
N HIS A 27 6.29 -4.67 8.31
CA HIS A 27 6.46 -5.03 9.71
C HIS A 27 6.95 -6.48 9.87
N GLU A 28 6.33 -7.43 9.16
CA GLU A 28 6.76 -8.84 9.14
C GLU A 28 8.21 -9.00 8.65
N LEU A 29 8.60 -8.27 7.60
CA LEU A 29 9.99 -8.23 7.11
C LEU A 29 10.96 -7.67 8.17
N SER A 30 10.54 -6.64 8.91
CA SER A 30 11.37 -5.99 9.95
C SER A 30 11.58 -6.88 11.18
N GLU A 31 10.59 -7.70 11.55
CA GLU A 31 10.71 -8.70 12.61
C GLU A 31 11.60 -9.86 12.17
N CYS A 32 11.51 -10.28 10.90
CA CYS A 32 12.39 -11.33 10.37
C CYS A 32 13.86 -10.90 10.38
N ALA A 33 14.16 -9.62 10.15
CA ALA A 33 15.55 -9.11 10.15
C ALA A 33 16.25 -9.27 11.51
N LYS A 34 15.48 -9.50 12.58
CA LYS A 34 15.98 -9.75 13.94
C LYS A 34 16.35 -11.22 14.17
N ILE A 35 16.10 -12.12 13.22
CA ILE A 35 16.32 -13.56 13.34
C ILE A 35 17.46 -13.99 12.39
N GLU A 36 18.47 -14.69 12.91
CA GLU A 36 19.69 -15.11 12.18
C GLU A 36 19.45 -15.99 10.94
N VAL A 37 18.23 -16.51 10.72
CA VAL A 37 17.86 -17.39 9.59
C VAL A 37 17.24 -16.61 8.39
N TYR A 38 17.45 -15.29 8.36
CA TYR A 38 16.87 -14.35 7.39
C TYR A 38 16.96 -14.80 5.92
N HIS A 39 18.05 -15.47 5.56
CA HIS A 39 18.38 -15.84 4.19
C HIS A 39 17.42 -16.85 3.53
N LEU A 40 16.69 -17.66 4.30
CA LEU A 40 15.74 -18.64 3.75
C LEU A 40 14.29 -18.14 3.67
N LEU A 41 13.90 -17.20 4.55
CA LEU A 41 12.53 -16.64 4.60
C LEU A 41 12.40 -15.31 3.84
N ALA A 42 13.51 -14.61 3.60
CA ALA A 42 13.48 -13.27 3.04
C ALA A 42 12.91 -13.20 1.62
N ARG A 43 13.12 -14.21 0.77
CA ARG A 43 12.69 -14.14 -0.63
C ARG A 43 11.17 -14.05 -0.79
N ASP A 44 10.43 -14.91 -0.10
CA ASP A 44 8.95 -14.87 -0.12
C ASP A 44 8.41 -13.54 0.46
N LEU A 45 9.03 -13.05 1.53
CA LEU A 45 8.67 -11.76 2.14
C LEU A 45 8.97 -10.57 1.21
N PHE A 46 10.09 -10.60 0.50
CA PHE A 46 10.40 -9.58 -0.51
C PHE A 46 9.42 -9.63 -1.69
N ASP A 47 9.08 -10.82 -2.18
CA ASP A 47 8.08 -10.98 -3.25
C ASP A 47 6.70 -10.44 -2.80
N ARG A 48 6.27 -10.77 -1.58
CA ARG A 48 5.04 -10.23 -0.96
C ARG A 48 5.09 -8.70 -0.80
N MET A 49 6.24 -8.14 -0.42
CA MET A 49 6.41 -6.69 -0.27
C MET A 49 6.33 -5.98 -1.63
N VAL A 50 6.94 -6.53 -2.68
CA VAL A 50 6.87 -5.97 -4.03
C VAL A 50 5.44 -5.96 -4.55
N VAL A 51 4.69 -7.05 -4.34
CA VAL A 51 3.28 -7.13 -4.72
C VAL A 51 2.44 -6.11 -3.96
N ALA A 52 2.62 -6.02 -2.64
CA ALA A 52 1.90 -5.06 -1.80
C ALA A 52 2.20 -3.61 -2.21
N HIS A 53 3.47 -3.27 -2.43
CA HIS A 53 3.89 -1.96 -2.90
C HIS A 53 3.29 -1.58 -4.26
N THR A 54 3.27 -2.53 -5.20
CA THR A 54 2.66 -2.31 -6.53
C THR A 54 1.17 -2.00 -6.41
N LYS A 55 0.44 -2.76 -5.57
CA LYS A 55 -0.98 -2.53 -5.28
C LYS A 55 -1.23 -1.16 -4.66
N THR A 56 -0.39 -0.73 -3.72
CA THR A 56 -0.49 0.60 -3.11
C THR A 56 -0.20 1.71 -4.12
N ALA A 57 0.81 1.53 -4.98
CA ALA A 57 1.16 2.51 -6.01
C ALA A 57 0.03 2.69 -7.05
N GLU A 58 -0.59 1.59 -7.49
CA GLU A 58 -1.76 1.63 -8.38
C GLU A 58 -2.97 2.33 -7.72
N ALA A 59 -3.25 2.01 -6.45
CA ALA A 59 -4.32 2.66 -5.70
C ALA A 59 -4.05 4.16 -5.50
N PHE A 60 -2.79 4.54 -5.25
CA PHE A 60 -2.38 5.93 -5.11
C PHE A 60 -2.55 6.72 -6.41
N ALA A 61 -2.21 6.12 -7.55
CA ALA A 61 -2.43 6.73 -8.86
C ALA A 61 -3.92 7.06 -9.10
N ARG A 62 -4.84 6.19 -8.66
CA ARG A 62 -6.29 6.45 -8.72
C ARG A 62 -6.72 7.61 -7.83
N VAL A 63 -6.11 7.76 -6.64
CA VAL A 63 -6.37 8.90 -5.75
C VAL A 63 -5.85 10.21 -6.36
N GLN A 64 -4.69 10.19 -7.02
CA GLN A 64 -4.13 11.38 -7.68
C GLN A 64 -5.04 11.92 -8.80
N CYS A 65 -5.80 11.07 -9.49
CA CYS A 65 -6.78 11.52 -10.49
C CYS A 65 -7.82 12.49 -9.91
N PHE A 66 -8.08 12.45 -8.60
CA PHE A 66 -8.99 13.37 -7.91
C PHE A 66 -8.30 14.62 -7.33
N GLN A 67 -6.96 14.73 -7.41
CA GLN A 67 -6.24 15.94 -6.97
C GLN A 67 -6.29 17.10 -7.98
N TYR A 68 -6.82 16.88 -9.19
CA TYR A 68 -6.98 17.90 -10.22
C TYR A 68 -8.43 18.36 -10.36
N ASP A 69 -8.88 19.22 -9.44
CA ASP A 69 -9.97 20.18 -9.65
C ASP A 69 -9.55 21.51 -8.97
N LYS A 70 -8.52 22.14 -9.53
CA LYS A 70 -8.25 23.57 -9.36
C LYS A 70 -8.26 24.20 -10.74
N ASN A 71 -9.45 24.42 -11.29
CA ASN A 71 -9.74 25.45 -12.30
C ASN A 71 -11.21 25.84 -12.18
#